data_AF-A0A429E6I8-F1
#
_entry.id   AF-A0A429E6I8-F1
#
_cell.length_a   1.000
_cell.length_b   1.000
_cell.length_c   1.000
_cell.angle_alpha   90.00
_cell.angle_beta   90.00
_cell.angle_gamma   90.00
#
_symmetry.space_group_name_H-M   'P 1'
#
loop_
_entity.id
_entity.type
_entity.pdbx_description
1 polymer ?
#
loop_
_entity_poly.entity_id
_entity_poly.type
_entity_poly.pdbx_seq_one_letter_code
_entity_poly.pdbx_strand_id
1 'polypeptide(L)'
;MPTSIPALVEPAVLRWARTTIGLTEVAAARKIGVPDDRVAQWESGEAQPTIVQLKKAATAYNRALGVFFLADPPAAFDTLRDFRRLPEASVGEWSPDLHAEYRRAHQQRDNLLELYELDDEDPPADWRLSAAGPDERLAERARETLLGLSPIVLTTRSTVYDHLNAWGAGLERAGVLVLATSRGRVPTTEMRAFSLYFDKLPVIMVNGADSPRGRLFSLLHEFAHLALHTQGLCDVTADLRATTPERQLEARCNALAAAMLMPAAAVLRRPEVQARAEQQDTWTYVALRDAAAPFGVSAEAFLRRLLTLGRVTQAFYEARRAEFVKAYEADSIARTAGGGDWYRNTVRDLGKGYVRQVADAHRRRMIDTYTATTYLNAKAGQIDKLADAAAVREAN
;
A
#
# COMPACT_ATOMS: atom_id res chain seq x y z
N MET A 1 40.81 -32.81 4.64
CA MET A 1 39.74 -31.84 4.94
C MET A 1 39.33 -31.23 3.60
N PRO A 2 38.07 -31.37 3.12
CA PRO A 2 37.66 -30.70 1.90
C PRO A 2 37.75 -29.18 2.13
N THR A 3 38.63 -28.52 1.39
CA THR A 3 38.86 -27.07 1.43
C THR A 3 37.57 -26.37 1.03
N SER A 4 36.99 -25.57 1.92
CA SER A 4 35.77 -24.82 1.60
C SER A 4 36.04 -23.84 0.48
N ILE A 5 35.31 -23.97 -0.62
CA ILE A 5 35.51 -23.16 -1.83
C ILE A 5 35.24 -21.69 -1.48
N PRO A 6 36.24 -20.79 -1.67
CA PRO A 6 36.04 -19.36 -1.49
C PRO A 6 35.05 -18.86 -2.54
N ALA A 7 34.15 -17.97 -2.13
CA ALA A 7 33.22 -17.31 -3.03
C ALA A 7 33.82 -15.97 -3.47
N LEU A 8 34.10 -15.85 -4.76
CA LEU A 8 34.55 -14.59 -5.36
C LEU A 8 33.35 -13.64 -5.39
N VAL A 9 33.36 -12.65 -4.51
CA VAL A 9 32.31 -11.65 -4.37
C VAL A 9 32.93 -10.28 -4.15
N GLU A 10 32.25 -9.24 -4.64
CA GLU A 10 32.73 -7.87 -4.51
C GLU A 10 32.41 -7.30 -3.11
N PRO A 11 33.39 -6.71 -2.39
CA PRO A 11 33.16 -6.14 -1.06
C PRO A 11 32.07 -5.06 -1.05
N ALA A 12 31.96 -4.30 -2.14
CA ALA A 12 30.91 -3.29 -2.31
C ALA A 12 29.51 -3.92 -2.31
N VAL A 13 29.34 -5.08 -2.94
CA VAL A 13 28.06 -5.80 -3.01
C VAL A 13 27.68 -6.39 -1.66
N LEU A 14 28.66 -6.91 -0.89
CA LEU A 14 28.42 -7.39 0.48
C LEU A 14 27.99 -6.25 1.40
N ARG A 15 28.71 -5.13 1.36
CA ARG A 15 28.38 -3.92 2.14
C ARG A 15 27.00 -3.40 1.78
N TRP A 16 26.70 -3.26 0.50
CA TRP A 16 25.39 -2.88 0.00
C TRP A 16 24.30 -3.84 0.51
N ALA A 17 24.49 -5.14 0.40
CA ALA A 17 23.49 -6.13 0.82
C ALA A 17 23.18 -6.05 2.32
N ARG A 18 24.20 -5.76 3.15
CA ARG A 18 24.05 -5.56 4.60
C ARG A 18 23.39 -4.23 4.94
N THR A 19 23.88 -3.12 4.39
CA THR A 19 23.40 -1.77 4.73
C THR A 19 21.98 -1.53 4.25
N THR A 20 21.62 -2.06 3.07
CA THR A 20 20.25 -1.95 2.51
C THR A 20 19.19 -2.77 3.25
N ILE A 21 19.55 -3.49 4.31
CA ILE A 21 18.58 -4.10 5.23
C ILE A 21 18.75 -3.61 6.68
N GLY A 22 19.55 -2.56 6.89
CA GLY A 22 19.73 -1.92 8.19
C GLY A 22 20.47 -2.76 9.23
N LEU A 23 21.35 -3.69 8.82
CA LEU A 23 22.16 -4.46 9.77
C LEU A 23 23.52 -3.79 10.02
N THR A 24 23.94 -3.75 11.29
CA THR A 24 25.33 -3.47 11.64
C THR A 24 26.22 -4.67 11.33
N GLU A 25 27.53 -4.46 11.15
CA GLU A 25 28.50 -5.53 10.88
C GLU A 25 28.47 -6.62 11.96
N VAL A 26 28.42 -6.20 13.23
CA VAL A 26 28.33 -7.11 14.38
C VAL A 26 27.01 -7.90 14.38
N ALA A 27 25.88 -7.25 14.09
CA ALA A 27 24.59 -7.94 14.02
C ALA A 27 24.56 -8.95 12.86
N ALA A 28 25.15 -8.60 11.72
CA ALA A 28 25.32 -9.47 10.57
C ALA A 28 26.18 -10.70 10.91
N ALA A 29 27.34 -10.49 11.54
CA ALA A 29 28.26 -11.58 11.92
C ALA A 29 27.57 -12.62 12.81
N ARG A 30 26.84 -12.15 13.84
CA ARG A 30 26.07 -13.01 14.74
C ARG A 30 24.96 -13.78 14.02
N LYS A 31 24.24 -13.12 13.10
CA LYS A 31 23.15 -13.75 12.33
C LYS A 31 23.66 -14.81 11.35
N ILE A 32 24.87 -14.63 10.82
CA ILE A 32 25.54 -15.57 9.90
C ILE A 32 26.25 -16.71 10.67
N GLY A 33 26.55 -16.48 11.96
CA GLY A 33 27.27 -17.40 12.82
C GLY A 33 28.78 -17.38 12.56
N VAL A 34 29.35 -16.20 12.35
CA VAL A 34 30.80 -15.95 12.19
C VAL A 34 31.29 -14.99 13.27
N PRO A 35 32.60 -14.93 13.55
CA PRO A 35 33.18 -13.97 14.50
C PRO A 35 32.79 -12.51 14.18
N ASP A 36 32.63 -11.68 15.22
CA ASP A 36 32.10 -10.31 15.12
C ASP A 36 32.91 -9.39 14.17
N ASP A 37 34.19 -9.69 13.94
CA ASP A 37 35.11 -8.98 13.03
C ASP A 37 35.02 -9.45 11.57
N ARG A 38 34.40 -10.60 11.32
CA ARG A 38 34.51 -11.31 10.04
C ARG A 38 33.79 -10.60 8.89
N VAL A 39 32.64 -10.02 9.18
CA VAL A 39 31.85 -9.30 8.16
C VAL A 39 32.58 -8.03 7.73
N ALA A 40 33.20 -7.31 8.68
CA ALA A 40 34.02 -6.14 8.37
C ALA A 40 35.20 -6.51 7.44
N GLN A 41 35.89 -7.63 7.72
CA GLN A 41 36.97 -8.14 6.87
C GLN A 41 36.51 -8.52 5.46
N TRP A 42 35.27 -9.03 5.32
CA TRP A 42 34.70 -9.29 4.00
C TRP A 42 34.40 -8.00 3.22
N GLU A 43 33.91 -6.98 3.92
CA GLU A 43 33.57 -5.69 3.33
C GLU A 43 34.78 -4.77 3.08
N SER A 44 35.93 -5.04 3.71
CA SER A 44 37.22 -4.39 3.40
C SER A 44 38.03 -5.13 2.33
N GLY A 45 37.66 -6.37 2.01
CA GLY A 45 38.39 -7.23 1.07
C GLY A 45 39.58 -7.98 1.68
N GLU A 46 39.80 -7.87 3.00
CA GLU A 46 40.85 -8.60 3.72
C GLU A 46 40.61 -10.12 3.76
N ALA A 47 39.36 -10.54 3.73
CA ALA A 47 38.97 -11.95 3.68
C ALA A 47 37.80 -12.15 2.72
N GLN A 48 37.64 -13.38 2.23
CA GLN A 48 36.47 -13.75 1.42
C GLN A 48 35.59 -14.77 2.14
N PRO A 49 34.26 -14.67 2.00
CA PRO A 49 33.36 -15.70 2.50
C PRO A 49 33.53 -16.97 1.66
N THR A 50 33.36 -18.13 2.31
CA THR A 50 33.15 -19.40 1.58
C THR A 50 31.75 -19.43 0.99
N ILE A 51 31.49 -20.28 -0.01
CA ILE A 51 30.13 -20.44 -0.59
C ILE A 51 29.09 -20.79 0.48
N VAL A 52 29.45 -21.56 1.51
CA VAL A 52 28.54 -21.89 2.62
C VAL A 52 28.25 -20.67 3.50
N GLN A 53 29.27 -19.87 3.81
CA GLN A 53 29.08 -18.61 4.54
C GLN A 53 28.30 -17.59 3.71
N LEU A 54 28.54 -17.52 2.40
CA LEU A 54 27.81 -16.65 1.49
C LEU A 54 26.34 -17.05 1.40
N LYS A 55 26.00 -18.35 1.40
CA LYS A 55 24.60 -18.82 1.52
C LYS A 55 23.95 -18.36 2.82
N LYS A 56 24.66 -18.46 3.95
CA LYS A 56 24.17 -17.95 5.24
C LYS A 56 24.02 -16.42 5.23
N ALA A 57 24.96 -15.70 4.60
CA ALA A 57 24.88 -14.26 4.39
C ALA A 57 23.69 -13.88 3.51
N ALA A 58 23.45 -14.61 2.41
CA ALA A 58 22.29 -14.43 1.55
C ALA A 58 20.97 -14.59 2.32
N THR A 59 20.86 -15.60 3.18
CA THR A 59 19.71 -15.76 4.08
C THR A 59 19.63 -14.65 5.12
N ALA A 60 20.76 -14.28 5.76
CA ALA A 60 20.80 -13.24 6.78
C ALA A 60 20.43 -11.85 6.23
N TYR A 61 20.86 -11.56 5.01
CA TYR A 61 20.64 -10.33 4.24
C TYR A 61 19.34 -10.35 3.44
N ASN A 62 18.69 -11.50 3.38
CA ASN A 62 17.51 -11.74 2.57
C ASN A 62 17.69 -11.27 1.12
N ARG A 63 18.72 -11.80 0.46
CA ARG A 63 19.07 -11.58 -0.95
C ARG A 63 19.24 -12.94 -1.61
N ALA A 64 18.87 -13.05 -2.89
CA ALA A 64 19.18 -14.23 -3.67
C ALA A 64 20.71 -14.39 -3.76
N LEU A 65 21.21 -15.63 -3.67
CA LEU A 65 22.64 -15.91 -3.69
C LEU A 65 23.33 -15.34 -4.94
N GLY A 66 22.65 -15.35 -6.09
CA GLY A 66 23.14 -14.81 -7.36
C GLY A 66 23.51 -13.32 -7.33
N VAL A 67 22.88 -12.53 -6.46
CA VAL A 67 23.13 -11.08 -6.36
C VAL A 67 24.55 -10.78 -5.89
N PHE A 68 25.16 -11.67 -5.09
CA PHE A 68 26.51 -11.47 -4.56
C PHE A 68 27.61 -11.68 -5.59
N PHE A 69 27.27 -12.21 -6.77
CA PHE A 69 28.20 -12.42 -7.88
C PHE A 69 28.12 -11.30 -8.95
N LEU A 70 27.42 -10.21 -8.65
CA LEU A 70 27.44 -9.00 -9.48
C LEU A 70 28.78 -8.27 -9.35
N ALA A 71 29.20 -7.60 -10.43
CA ALA A 71 30.45 -6.84 -10.47
C ALA A 71 30.39 -5.50 -9.72
N ASP A 72 29.19 -4.96 -9.50
CA ASP A 72 28.95 -3.74 -8.74
C ASP A 72 27.59 -3.87 -8.03
N PRO A 73 27.35 -3.20 -6.88
CA PRO A 73 26.03 -3.15 -6.29
C PRO A 73 25.01 -2.71 -7.34
N PRO A 74 23.85 -3.37 -7.43
CA PRO A 74 22.85 -2.92 -8.37
C PRO A 74 22.53 -1.45 -8.05
N ALA A 75 22.68 -0.59 -9.06
CA ALA A 75 22.26 0.81 -8.98
C ALA A 75 20.86 0.81 -8.39
N ALA A 76 20.64 1.62 -7.36
CA ALA A 76 19.45 1.60 -6.53
C ALA A 76 18.21 1.28 -7.37
N PHE A 77 17.39 0.31 -6.92
CA PHE A 77 15.99 0.30 -7.35
C PHE A 77 15.39 1.60 -6.83
N ASP A 78 15.55 2.64 -7.64
CA ASP A 78 15.22 4.03 -7.36
C ASP A 78 13.72 4.23 -7.60
N THR A 79 12.91 3.42 -6.90
CA THR A 79 11.45 3.54 -6.91
C THR A 79 10.89 3.60 -5.50
N LEU A 80 11.74 3.90 -4.52
CA LEU A 80 11.31 4.11 -3.14
C LEU A 80 11.06 5.59 -2.90
N ARG A 81 10.02 6.12 -3.58
CA ARG A 81 9.47 7.41 -3.19
C ARG A 81 8.94 7.32 -1.76
N ASP A 82 9.18 8.39 -1.01
CA ASP A 82 8.84 8.54 0.40
C ASP A 82 7.39 8.15 0.65
N PHE A 83 7.21 7.15 1.52
CA PHE A 83 5.91 6.70 2.00
C PHE A 83 5.05 7.87 2.46
N ARG A 84 3.72 7.72 2.34
CA ARG A 84 2.80 8.62 3.03
C ARG A 84 3.01 8.52 4.55
N ARG A 85 3.65 9.54 5.14
CA ARG A 85 3.93 9.69 6.59
C ARG A 85 3.05 10.76 7.23
N LEU A 86 3.03 10.81 8.57
CA LEU A 86 2.55 11.99 9.28
C LEU A 86 3.56 13.15 9.13
N PRO A 87 3.12 14.42 9.16
CA PRO A 87 3.98 15.59 8.90
C PRO A 87 5.19 15.76 9.84
N GLU A 88 5.25 15.00 10.93
CA GLU A 88 6.21 15.13 12.03
C GLU A 88 7.29 14.02 12.05
N ALA A 89 7.28 13.10 11.08
CA ALA A 89 8.23 11.99 11.02
C ALA A 89 9.52 12.37 10.25
N SER A 90 10.68 12.19 10.90
CA SER A 90 12.00 12.41 10.30
C SER A 90 12.27 11.44 9.14
N VAL A 91 13.14 11.86 8.21
CA VAL A 91 13.73 11.04 7.14
C VAL A 91 14.65 10.01 7.79
N GLY A 92 14.08 8.91 8.30
CA GLY A 92 14.80 7.83 8.98
C GLY A 92 15.06 6.62 8.08
N GLU A 93 16.08 5.84 8.43
CA GLU A 93 16.30 4.49 7.90
C GLU A 93 15.06 3.63 8.12
N TRP A 94 14.67 2.85 7.10
CA TRP A 94 13.49 1.99 7.17
C TRP A 94 13.66 0.89 8.23
N SER A 95 12.61 0.60 8.99
CA SER A 95 12.66 -0.51 9.95
C SER A 95 12.86 -1.86 9.24
N PRO A 96 13.43 -2.87 9.92
CA PRO A 96 13.48 -4.23 9.41
C PRO A 96 12.10 -4.79 9.02
N ASP A 97 11.05 -4.38 9.74
CA ASP A 97 9.67 -4.77 9.46
C ASP A 97 9.15 -4.12 8.18
N LEU A 98 9.41 -2.82 7.94
CA LEU A 98 9.05 -2.17 6.69
C LEU A 98 9.77 -2.79 5.49
N HIS A 99 11.06 -3.10 5.64
CA HIS A 99 11.80 -3.85 4.62
C HIS A 99 11.21 -5.24 4.37
N ALA A 100 10.70 -5.93 5.40
CA ALA A 100 10.06 -7.22 5.25
C ALA A 100 8.74 -7.11 4.47
N GLU A 101 7.93 -6.09 4.75
CA GLU A 101 6.68 -5.83 4.03
C GLU A 101 6.93 -5.45 2.56
N TYR A 102 7.97 -4.65 2.30
CA TYR A 102 8.41 -4.34 0.93
C TYR A 102 8.78 -5.60 0.14
N ARG A 103 9.60 -6.48 0.72
CA ARG A 103 9.98 -7.74 0.06
C ARG A 103 8.82 -8.69 -0.11
N ARG A 104 7.89 -8.73 0.86
CA ARG A 104 6.67 -9.52 0.75
C ARG A 104 5.80 -9.06 -0.43
N ALA A 105 5.70 -7.74 -0.65
CA ALA A 105 4.98 -7.19 -1.79
C ALA A 105 5.53 -7.67 -3.14
N HIS A 106 6.86 -7.66 -3.31
CA HIS A 106 7.53 -8.21 -4.49
C HIS A 106 7.28 -9.72 -4.63
N GLN A 107 7.51 -10.50 -3.58
CA GLN A 107 7.33 -11.95 -3.63
C GLN A 107 5.88 -12.35 -4.01
N GLN A 108 4.88 -11.69 -3.42
CA GLN A 108 3.48 -11.99 -3.74
C GLN A 108 3.11 -11.56 -5.16
N ARG A 109 3.71 -10.49 -5.67
CA ARG A 109 3.54 -10.09 -7.06
C ARG A 109 4.13 -11.16 -8.00
N ASP A 110 5.35 -11.60 -7.75
CA ASP A 110 6.02 -12.61 -8.58
C ASP A 110 5.24 -13.94 -8.57
N ASN A 111 4.75 -14.35 -7.40
CA ASN A 111 3.87 -15.52 -7.27
C ASN A 111 2.60 -15.39 -8.12
N LEU A 112 1.96 -14.22 -8.15
CA LEU A 112 0.76 -14.02 -8.99
C LEU A 112 1.10 -14.01 -10.47
N LEU A 113 2.22 -13.41 -10.87
CA LEU A 113 2.66 -13.45 -12.26
C LEU A 113 2.92 -14.89 -12.72
N GLU A 114 3.54 -15.72 -11.87
CA GLU A 114 3.70 -17.16 -12.13
C GLU A 114 2.34 -17.86 -12.33
N LEU A 115 1.31 -17.49 -11.55
CA LEU A 115 -0.04 -18.02 -11.76
C LEU A 115 -0.66 -17.59 -13.10
N TYR A 116 -0.51 -16.32 -13.49
CA TYR A 116 -0.97 -15.82 -14.79
C TYR A 116 -0.25 -16.52 -15.95
N GLU A 117 1.06 -16.72 -15.83
CA GLU A 117 1.86 -17.47 -16.81
C GLU A 117 1.41 -18.93 -16.93
N LEU A 118 1.10 -19.60 -15.82
CA LEU A 118 0.55 -20.96 -15.82
C LEU A 118 -0.84 -21.06 -16.46
N ASP A 119 -1.62 -19.98 -16.40
CA ASP A 119 -2.95 -19.85 -17.02
C ASP A 119 -2.87 -19.46 -18.51
N ASP A 120 -1.69 -19.13 -19.04
CA ASP A 120 -1.50 -18.50 -20.36
C ASP A 120 -2.36 -17.22 -20.53
N GLU A 121 -2.51 -16.47 -19.43
CA GLU A 121 -3.27 -15.22 -19.36
C GLU A 121 -2.36 -14.04 -18.97
N ASP A 122 -2.74 -12.83 -19.39
CA ASP A 122 -2.12 -11.60 -18.90
C ASP A 122 -2.92 -11.01 -17.74
N PRO A 123 -2.26 -10.41 -16.72
CA PRO A 123 -2.96 -9.66 -15.70
C PRO A 123 -3.81 -8.54 -16.32
N PRO A 124 -5.01 -8.25 -15.78
CA PRO A 124 -5.82 -7.13 -16.24
C PRO A 124 -5.04 -5.81 -16.23
N ALA A 125 -5.42 -4.89 -17.12
CA ALA A 125 -4.75 -3.61 -17.29
C ALA A 125 -5.71 -2.41 -17.20
N ASP A 126 -6.95 -2.62 -16.75
CA ASP A 126 -7.97 -1.56 -16.64
C ASP A 126 -7.57 -0.43 -15.67
N TRP A 127 -6.62 -0.68 -14.77
CA TRP A 127 -6.02 0.33 -13.92
C TRP A 127 -5.30 1.44 -14.72
N ARG A 128 -4.88 1.14 -15.96
CA ARG A 128 -4.24 2.09 -16.88
C ARG A 128 -5.31 3.00 -17.51
N LEU A 129 -5.67 4.03 -16.77
CA LEU A 129 -6.61 5.03 -17.25
C LEU A 129 -5.89 5.98 -18.21
N SER A 130 -6.47 6.23 -19.39
CA SER A 130 -6.03 7.35 -20.22
C SER A 130 -6.04 8.65 -19.40
N ALA A 131 -4.98 9.43 -19.49
CA ALA A 131 -4.81 10.64 -18.71
C ALA A 131 -5.43 11.91 -19.35
N ALA A 132 -6.17 11.78 -20.45
CA ALA A 132 -6.63 12.95 -21.19
C ALA A 132 -7.66 13.78 -20.40
N GLY A 133 -7.37 15.07 -20.26
CA GLY A 133 -8.27 16.08 -19.69
C GLY A 133 -7.90 16.53 -18.27
N PRO A 134 -8.76 17.34 -17.63
CA PRO A 134 -8.52 17.83 -16.27
C PRO A 134 -8.64 16.70 -15.23
N ASP A 135 -7.95 16.87 -14.10
CA ASP A 135 -7.89 15.88 -13.01
C ASP A 135 -9.27 15.43 -12.50
N GLU A 136 -10.27 16.30 -12.47
CA GLU A 136 -11.64 15.91 -12.06
C GLU A 136 -12.22 14.84 -13.00
N ARG A 137 -11.95 14.91 -14.32
CA ARG A 137 -12.37 13.88 -15.28
C ARG A 137 -11.59 12.58 -15.11
N LEU A 138 -10.30 12.66 -14.77
CA LEU A 138 -9.51 11.48 -14.44
C LEU A 138 -10.07 10.79 -13.19
N ALA A 139 -10.41 11.54 -12.16
CA ALA A 139 -11.03 11.03 -10.94
C ALA A 139 -12.41 10.42 -11.18
N GLU A 140 -13.26 11.03 -12.01
CA GLU A 140 -14.56 10.48 -12.43
C GLU A 140 -14.39 9.14 -13.14
N ARG A 141 -13.51 9.07 -14.15
CA ARG A 141 -13.23 7.83 -14.89
C ARG A 141 -12.63 6.74 -14.01
N ALA A 142 -11.72 7.10 -13.10
CA ALA A 142 -11.18 6.18 -12.11
C ALA A 142 -12.27 5.60 -11.23
N ARG A 143 -13.15 6.46 -10.72
CA ARG A 143 -14.30 6.03 -9.91
C ARG A 143 -15.22 5.10 -10.68
N GLU A 144 -15.62 5.46 -11.90
CA GLU A 144 -16.51 4.67 -12.75
C GLU A 144 -15.91 3.30 -13.08
N THR A 145 -14.64 3.27 -13.47
CA THR A 145 -13.92 2.03 -13.80
C THR A 145 -13.81 1.12 -12.56
N LEU A 146 -13.28 1.63 -11.45
CA LEU A 146 -13.02 0.81 -10.26
C LEU A 146 -14.31 0.35 -9.59
N LEU A 147 -15.31 1.21 -9.44
CA LEU A 147 -16.59 0.81 -8.84
C LEU A 147 -17.45 -0.01 -9.81
N GLY A 148 -17.30 0.15 -11.13
CA GLY A 148 -17.96 -0.67 -12.14
C GLY A 148 -17.42 -2.11 -12.20
N LEU A 149 -16.12 -2.28 -11.94
CA LEU A 149 -15.50 -3.61 -11.80
C LEU A 149 -15.79 -4.25 -10.43
N SER A 150 -16.14 -3.46 -9.42
CA SER A 150 -16.37 -3.98 -8.08
C SER A 150 -17.67 -4.80 -8.01
N PRO A 151 -17.64 -6.03 -7.46
CA PRO A 151 -18.85 -6.81 -7.22
C PRO A 151 -19.64 -6.32 -6.00
N ILE A 152 -19.15 -5.30 -5.29
CA ILE A 152 -19.80 -4.73 -4.10
C ILE A 152 -20.47 -3.42 -4.49
N VAL A 153 -21.80 -3.40 -4.42
CA VAL A 153 -22.60 -2.19 -4.67
C VAL A 153 -22.68 -1.32 -3.42
N LEU A 154 -22.25 -0.07 -3.53
CA LEU A 154 -22.30 0.90 -2.45
C LEU A 154 -23.66 1.61 -2.40
N THR A 155 -24.21 1.75 -1.19
CA THR A 155 -25.47 2.44 -0.92
C THR A 155 -25.26 3.52 0.14
N THR A 156 -26.28 4.34 0.41
CA THR A 156 -26.23 5.35 1.48
C THR A 156 -26.10 4.75 2.89
N ARG A 157 -26.34 3.45 3.05
CA ARG A 157 -26.21 2.71 4.32
C ARG A 157 -24.90 1.92 4.43
N SER A 158 -24.06 1.94 3.39
CA SER A 158 -22.79 1.23 3.38
C SER A 158 -21.88 1.72 4.50
N THR A 159 -21.22 0.77 5.15
CA THR A 159 -20.22 1.05 6.18
C THR A 159 -18.89 1.44 5.55
N VAL A 160 -17.98 2.00 6.34
CA VAL A 160 -16.61 2.26 5.88
C VAL A 160 -15.89 0.99 5.38
N TYR A 161 -16.19 -0.16 5.96
CA TYR A 161 -15.61 -1.43 5.51
C TYR A 161 -16.17 -1.84 4.15
N ASP A 162 -17.45 -1.58 3.87
CA ASP A 162 -18.05 -1.83 2.55
C ASP A 162 -17.38 -0.95 1.50
N HIS A 163 -17.16 0.34 1.79
CA HIS A 163 -16.36 1.22 0.92
C HIS A 163 -14.95 0.69 0.68
N LEU A 164 -14.20 0.37 1.75
CA LEU A 164 -12.84 -0.16 1.63
C LEU A 164 -12.79 -1.45 0.82
N ASN A 165 -13.75 -2.36 1.03
CA ASN A 165 -13.83 -3.61 0.28
C ASN A 165 -14.23 -3.37 -1.18
N ALA A 166 -15.17 -2.47 -1.46
CA ALA A 166 -15.63 -2.18 -2.82
C ALA A 166 -14.50 -1.59 -3.67
N TRP A 167 -13.82 -0.56 -3.17
CA TRP A 167 -12.68 0.03 -3.86
C TRP A 167 -11.50 -0.94 -3.98
N GLY A 168 -11.20 -1.71 -2.93
CA GLY A 168 -10.16 -2.74 -2.97
C GLY A 168 -10.44 -3.82 -4.02
N ALA A 169 -11.67 -4.35 -4.06
CA ALA A 169 -12.06 -5.35 -5.05
C ALA A 169 -12.08 -4.80 -6.48
N GLY A 170 -12.46 -3.53 -6.65
CA GLY A 170 -12.39 -2.83 -7.93
C GLY A 170 -10.95 -2.71 -8.44
N LEU A 171 -10.03 -2.29 -7.57
CA LEU A 171 -8.59 -2.22 -7.88
C LEU A 171 -7.99 -3.60 -8.20
N GLU A 172 -8.32 -4.62 -7.40
CA GLU A 172 -7.89 -5.99 -7.64
C GLU A 172 -8.34 -6.50 -9.01
N ARG A 173 -9.61 -6.28 -9.38
CA ARG A 173 -10.14 -6.66 -10.69
C ARG A 173 -9.61 -5.81 -11.85
N ALA A 174 -9.23 -4.57 -11.58
CA ALA A 174 -8.59 -3.70 -12.56
C ALA A 174 -7.12 -4.06 -12.83
N GLY A 175 -6.56 -5.02 -12.09
CA GLY A 175 -5.19 -5.50 -12.28
C GLY A 175 -4.15 -4.90 -11.32
N VAL A 176 -4.58 -4.40 -10.16
CA VAL A 176 -3.69 -3.90 -9.10
C VAL A 176 -3.63 -4.90 -7.95
N LEU A 177 -2.45 -5.32 -7.54
CA LEU A 177 -2.27 -6.14 -6.33
C LEU A 177 -2.41 -5.28 -5.08
N VAL A 178 -3.50 -5.48 -4.32
CA VAL A 178 -3.75 -4.75 -3.06
C VAL A 178 -3.39 -5.61 -1.85
N LEU A 179 -2.48 -5.12 -1.01
CA LEU A 179 -1.95 -5.79 0.18
C LEU A 179 -2.13 -4.91 1.43
N ALA A 180 -2.05 -5.52 2.61
CA ALA A 180 -1.99 -4.77 3.86
C ALA A 180 -0.86 -5.26 4.78
N THR A 181 -0.19 -4.35 5.50
CA THR A 181 0.88 -4.76 6.43
C THR A 181 0.37 -5.67 7.54
N SER A 182 1.25 -6.55 8.01
CA SER A 182 0.91 -7.54 9.02
C SER A 182 0.84 -6.93 10.43
N ARG A 183 -0.30 -7.12 11.09
CA ARG A 183 -0.49 -7.02 12.56
C ARG A 183 0.15 -5.81 13.28
N GLY A 184 0.26 -4.66 12.63
CA GLY A 184 0.78 -3.43 13.26
C GLY A 184 2.28 -3.44 13.60
N ARG A 185 3.07 -4.29 12.91
CA ARG A 185 4.54 -4.28 13.04
C ARG A 185 5.16 -3.00 12.52
N VAL A 186 4.56 -2.43 11.47
CA VAL A 186 4.95 -1.13 10.94
C VAL A 186 4.02 -0.06 11.53
N PRO A 187 4.53 0.88 12.34
CA PRO A 187 3.74 1.99 12.86
C PRO A 187 3.19 2.88 11.74
N THR A 188 1.99 3.43 11.92
CA THR A 188 1.40 4.37 10.95
C THR A 188 2.17 5.67 10.82
N THR A 189 3.01 6.01 11.81
CA THR A 189 3.96 7.13 11.77
C THR A 189 5.11 6.87 10.80
N GLU A 190 5.49 5.60 10.62
CA GLU A 190 6.57 5.20 9.71
C GLU A 190 6.07 5.06 8.27
N MET A 191 4.92 4.41 8.08
CA MET A 191 4.30 4.23 6.76
C MET A 191 2.79 4.05 6.90
N ARG A 192 2.01 4.82 6.12
CA ARG A 192 0.56 4.61 5.98
C ARG A 192 0.18 3.80 4.73
N ALA A 193 0.91 3.99 3.64
CA ALA A 193 0.83 3.19 2.43
C ALA A 193 2.06 3.41 1.54
N PHE A 194 2.22 2.55 0.53
CA PHE A 194 3.02 2.78 -0.67
C PHE A 194 2.42 2.10 -1.89
N SER A 195 2.84 2.58 -3.06
CA SER A 195 2.64 1.95 -4.35
C SER A 195 3.98 1.53 -4.97
N LEU A 196 3.99 0.39 -5.66
CA LEU A 196 5.08 -0.05 -6.52
C LEU A 196 4.57 -0.06 -7.95
N TYR A 197 5.11 0.83 -8.77
CA TYR A 197 4.77 0.87 -10.18
C TYR A 197 5.45 -0.28 -10.92
N PHE A 198 4.64 -1.01 -11.68
CA PHE A 198 5.09 -2.00 -12.65
C PHE A 198 4.18 -1.93 -13.87
N ASP A 199 4.72 -2.27 -15.04
CA ASP A 199 3.89 -2.30 -16.24
C ASP A 199 2.77 -3.34 -16.14
N LYS A 200 3.10 -4.53 -15.63
CA LYS A 200 2.13 -5.59 -15.32
C LYS A 200 2.01 -5.72 -13.81
N LEU A 201 0.77 -5.80 -13.33
CA LEU A 201 0.42 -6.05 -11.93
C LEU A 201 1.16 -5.10 -10.93
N PRO A 202 0.89 -3.78 -10.97
CA PRO A 202 1.38 -2.86 -9.95
C PRO A 202 0.85 -3.23 -8.56
N VAL A 203 1.54 -2.79 -7.51
CA VAL A 203 1.21 -3.15 -6.13
C VAL A 203 0.84 -1.90 -5.33
N ILE A 204 -0.19 -2.00 -4.51
CA ILE A 204 -0.48 -1.03 -3.45
C ILE A 204 -0.49 -1.76 -2.11
N MET A 205 0.32 -1.29 -1.17
CA MET A 205 0.34 -1.76 0.21
C MET A 205 -0.23 -0.68 1.12
N VAL A 206 -1.24 -1.01 1.92
CA VAL A 206 -1.77 -0.13 2.97
C VAL A 206 -1.35 -0.61 4.35
N ASN A 207 -1.21 0.30 5.31
CA ASN A 207 -0.91 -0.10 6.69
C ASN A 207 -2.16 -0.73 7.34
N GLY A 208 -2.08 -2.03 7.67
CA GLY A 208 -3.17 -2.80 8.27
C GLY A 208 -3.59 -2.31 9.67
N ALA A 209 -2.73 -1.55 10.37
CA ALA A 209 -3.04 -0.92 11.66
C ALA A 209 -3.68 0.46 11.53
N ASP A 210 -3.71 1.06 10.33
CA ASP A 210 -4.42 2.32 10.12
C ASP A 210 -5.95 2.12 10.16
N SER A 211 -6.65 3.17 10.57
CA SER A 211 -8.10 3.23 10.59
C SER A 211 -8.68 2.84 9.23
N PRO A 212 -9.89 2.23 9.16
CA PRO A 212 -10.51 1.88 7.88
C PRO A 212 -10.64 3.06 6.91
N ARG A 213 -10.97 4.26 7.43
CA ARG A 213 -11.03 5.50 6.62
C ARG A 213 -9.65 5.94 6.14
N GLY A 214 -8.64 5.84 7.00
CA GLY A 214 -7.25 6.13 6.66
C GLY A 214 -6.73 5.23 5.54
N ARG A 215 -6.97 3.91 5.66
CA ARG A 215 -6.66 2.93 4.63
C ARG A 215 -7.37 3.20 3.31
N LEU A 216 -8.67 3.52 3.34
CA LEU A 216 -9.44 3.84 2.13
C LEU A 216 -8.85 5.05 1.40
N PHE A 217 -8.55 6.13 2.12
CA PHE A 217 -7.94 7.31 1.50
C PHE A 217 -6.55 7.01 0.97
N SER A 218 -5.69 6.35 1.76
CA SER A 218 -4.34 5.98 1.31
C SER A 218 -4.38 5.08 0.08
N LEU A 219 -5.28 4.10 0.02
CA LEU A 219 -5.45 3.21 -1.13
C LEU A 219 -5.69 3.98 -2.43
N LEU A 220 -6.59 4.96 -2.42
CA LEU A 220 -6.90 5.76 -3.61
C LEU A 220 -5.86 6.83 -3.91
N HIS A 221 -5.15 7.31 -2.88
CA HIS A 221 -4.00 8.19 -3.04
C HIS A 221 -2.84 7.46 -3.75
N GLU A 222 -2.51 6.24 -3.32
CA GLU A 222 -1.51 5.40 -4.00
C GLU A 222 -1.96 5.03 -5.42
N PHE A 223 -3.25 4.78 -5.65
CA PHE A 223 -3.75 4.59 -7.00
C PHE A 223 -3.58 5.86 -7.86
N ALA A 224 -3.79 7.06 -7.31
CA ALA A 224 -3.50 8.30 -8.01
C ALA A 224 -2.02 8.40 -8.40
N HIS A 225 -1.09 7.97 -7.54
CA HIS A 225 0.33 7.88 -7.91
C HIS A 225 0.55 6.96 -9.11
N LEU A 226 -0.05 5.76 -9.13
CA LEU A 226 0.06 4.84 -10.27
C LEU A 226 -0.50 5.46 -11.56
N ALA A 227 -1.70 6.06 -11.50
CA ALA A 227 -2.36 6.68 -12.65
C ALA A 227 -1.65 7.95 -13.17
N LEU A 228 -0.94 8.66 -12.29
CA LEU A 228 -0.08 9.78 -12.70
C LEU A 228 1.29 9.32 -13.18
N HIS A 229 1.79 8.16 -12.73
CA HIS A 229 3.05 7.61 -13.23
C HIS A 229 2.95 7.21 -14.70
N THR A 230 1.77 6.73 -15.14
CA THR A 230 1.47 6.52 -16.57
C THR A 230 1.49 7.82 -17.41
N GLN A 231 1.53 9.01 -16.78
CA GLN A 231 1.68 10.29 -17.49
C GLN A 231 3.14 10.64 -17.80
N GLY A 232 4.13 9.97 -17.19
CA GLY A 232 5.53 10.38 -17.28
C GLY A 232 5.71 11.78 -16.69
N LEU A 233 6.31 11.89 -15.50
CA LEU A 233 6.63 13.17 -14.85
C LEU A 233 7.71 14.00 -15.59
N CYS A 234 7.67 14.03 -16.92
CA CYS A 234 8.47 14.90 -17.77
C CYS A 234 7.77 16.19 -18.18
N ASP A 235 6.51 16.42 -17.78
CA ASP A 235 5.83 17.67 -18.14
C ASP A 235 5.04 18.31 -16.99
N VAL A 236 5.29 19.61 -16.86
CA VAL A 236 4.48 20.70 -16.28
C VAL A 236 4.56 21.02 -14.77
N THR A 237 5.33 22.08 -14.54
CA THR A 237 5.03 23.31 -13.78
C THR A 237 3.58 23.60 -13.35
N ALA A 238 3.52 24.41 -12.29
CA ALA A 238 2.46 25.34 -11.87
C ALA A 238 1.45 24.86 -10.82
N ASP A 239 1.85 24.95 -9.55
CA ASP A 239 0.96 25.46 -8.50
C ASP A 239 1.75 26.30 -7.46
N LEU A 240 1.31 27.53 -7.22
CA LEU A 240 2.07 28.61 -6.55
C LEU A 240 2.07 28.53 -5.00
N ARG A 241 1.86 27.35 -4.42
CA ARG A 241 1.90 27.17 -2.94
C ARG A 241 2.64 25.92 -2.44
N ALA A 242 3.43 25.26 -3.28
CA ALA A 242 4.25 24.12 -2.87
C ALA A 242 5.69 24.28 -3.38
N THR A 243 6.66 24.28 -2.47
CA THR A 243 8.05 24.70 -2.75
C THR A 243 8.93 23.63 -3.45
N THR A 244 8.41 22.45 -3.79
CA THR A 244 9.14 21.44 -4.60
C THR A 244 8.18 20.63 -5.52
N PRO A 245 8.66 20.05 -6.64
CA PRO A 245 7.87 19.19 -7.53
C PRO A 245 7.22 17.99 -6.84
N GLU A 246 7.89 17.38 -5.84
CA GLU A 246 7.30 16.28 -5.07
C GLU A 246 6.05 16.74 -4.31
N ARG A 247 6.08 17.94 -3.71
CA ARG A 247 4.91 18.46 -3.00
C ARG A 247 3.74 18.79 -3.92
N GLN A 248 4.00 19.20 -5.17
CA GLN A 248 2.95 19.42 -6.16
C GLN A 248 2.28 18.10 -6.57
N LEU A 249 3.08 17.06 -6.81
CA LEU A 249 2.57 15.71 -7.07
C LEU A 249 1.73 15.19 -5.90
N GLU A 250 2.22 15.31 -4.67
CA GLU A 250 1.49 14.90 -3.46
C GLU A 250 0.16 15.65 -3.31
N ALA A 251 0.14 16.96 -3.55
CA ALA A 251 -1.08 17.76 -3.52
C ALA A 251 -2.08 17.29 -4.60
N ARG A 252 -1.58 17.00 -5.81
CA ARG A 252 -2.38 16.48 -6.92
C ARG A 252 -2.96 15.10 -6.62
N CYS A 253 -2.16 14.16 -6.11
CA CYS A 253 -2.62 12.83 -5.67
C CYS A 253 -3.69 12.94 -4.57
N ASN A 254 -3.50 13.83 -3.60
CA ASN A 254 -4.51 14.11 -2.58
C ASN A 254 -5.82 14.64 -3.17
N ALA A 255 -5.76 15.55 -4.15
CA ALA A 255 -6.92 16.10 -4.82
C ALA A 255 -7.66 15.03 -5.64
N LEU A 256 -6.94 14.20 -6.40
CA LEU A 256 -7.49 13.08 -7.16
C LEU A 256 -8.17 12.06 -6.25
N ALA A 257 -7.52 11.63 -5.16
CA ALA A 257 -8.12 10.72 -4.17
C ALA A 257 -9.41 11.28 -3.57
N ALA A 258 -9.41 12.58 -3.22
CA ALA A 258 -10.60 13.25 -2.70
C ALA A 258 -11.72 13.33 -3.75
N ALA A 259 -11.41 13.64 -5.01
CA ALA A 259 -12.39 13.70 -6.09
C ALA A 259 -12.95 12.32 -6.46
N MET A 260 -12.12 11.27 -6.45
CA MET A 260 -12.55 9.88 -6.63
C MET A 260 -13.55 9.47 -5.55
N LEU A 261 -13.28 9.78 -4.28
CA LEU A 261 -14.17 9.45 -3.16
C LEU A 261 -15.43 10.31 -3.15
N MET A 262 -15.25 11.62 -3.38
CA MET A 262 -16.27 12.66 -3.22
C MET A 262 -16.37 13.51 -4.50
N PRO A 263 -17.00 12.98 -5.57
CA PRO A 263 -17.21 13.72 -6.81
C PRO A 263 -17.95 15.03 -6.54
N ALA A 264 -17.50 16.13 -7.17
CA ALA A 264 -18.06 17.46 -6.88
C ALA A 264 -19.59 17.47 -6.99
N ALA A 265 -20.13 16.93 -8.09
CA ALA A 265 -21.57 16.87 -8.32
C ALA A 265 -22.33 16.06 -7.26
N ALA A 266 -21.73 14.98 -6.74
CA ALA A 266 -22.34 14.17 -5.68
C ALA A 266 -22.35 14.89 -4.33
N VAL A 267 -21.26 15.60 -4.00
CA VAL A 267 -21.17 16.42 -2.77
C VAL A 267 -22.18 17.57 -2.83
N LEU A 268 -22.23 18.30 -3.95
CA LEU A 268 -23.09 19.48 -4.08
C LEU A 268 -24.59 19.17 -4.10
N ARG A 269 -25.00 17.94 -4.46
CA ARG A 269 -26.40 17.49 -4.40
C ARG A 269 -26.84 17.00 -3.02
N ARG A 270 -25.94 16.93 -2.03
CA ARG A 270 -26.31 16.51 -0.68
C ARG A 270 -27.28 17.51 -0.05
N PRO A 271 -28.41 17.07 0.53
CA PRO A 271 -29.35 17.96 1.21
C PRO A 271 -28.68 18.80 2.31
N GLU A 272 -27.71 18.22 3.03
CA GLU A 272 -26.97 18.90 4.09
C GLU A 272 -26.10 20.06 3.55
N VAL A 273 -25.58 19.91 2.33
CA VAL A 273 -24.78 20.93 1.64
C VAL A 273 -25.68 22.00 1.04
N GLN A 274 -26.77 21.60 0.40
CA GLN A 274 -27.74 22.55 -0.18
C GLN A 274 -28.39 23.44 0.88
N ALA A 275 -28.77 22.88 2.02
CA ALA A 275 -29.36 23.62 3.14
C ALA A 275 -28.41 24.68 3.73
N ARG A 276 -27.10 24.59 3.45
CA ARG A 276 -26.06 25.48 3.99
C ARG A 276 -25.33 26.25 2.89
N ALA A 277 -25.86 26.29 1.67
CA ALA A 277 -25.22 26.95 0.53
C ALA A 277 -24.90 28.43 0.80
N GLU A 278 -25.77 29.12 1.53
CA GLU A 278 -25.63 30.54 1.91
C GLU A 278 -25.11 30.73 3.35
N GLN A 279 -24.89 29.65 4.10
CA GLN A 279 -24.56 29.66 5.53
C GLN A 279 -23.29 28.85 5.80
N GLN A 280 -22.17 29.31 5.24
CA GLN A 280 -20.90 28.58 5.19
C GLN A 280 -20.32 28.23 6.58
N ASP A 281 -20.69 28.97 7.63
CA ASP A 281 -20.12 28.81 8.99
C ASP A 281 -21.00 28.00 9.96
N THR A 282 -22.03 27.31 9.47
CA THR A 282 -23.03 26.62 10.31
C THR A 282 -22.83 25.10 10.43
N TRP A 283 -21.70 24.58 9.96
CA TRP A 283 -21.40 23.15 10.02
C TRP A 283 -21.07 22.70 11.45
N THR A 284 -21.80 21.69 11.92
CA THR A 284 -21.48 20.96 13.15
C THR A 284 -20.77 19.64 12.81
N TYR A 285 -20.04 19.07 13.78
CA TYR A 285 -19.39 17.76 13.60
C TYR A 285 -20.39 16.68 13.18
N VAL A 286 -21.56 16.63 13.82
CA VAL A 286 -22.62 15.65 13.51
C VAL A 286 -23.11 15.81 12.07
N ALA A 287 -23.40 17.05 11.64
CA ALA A 287 -23.84 17.31 10.27
C ALA A 287 -22.78 16.94 9.23
N LEU A 288 -21.49 17.23 9.49
CA LEU A 288 -20.38 16.82 8.62
C LEU A 288 -20.23 15.31 8.56
N ARG A 289 -20.29 14.64 9.70
CA ARG A 289 -20.18 13.17 9.80
C ARG A 289 -21.30 12.49 9.00
N ASP A 290 -22.52 12.96 9.13
CA ASP A 290 -23.68 12.37 8.48
C ASP A 290 -23.66 12.64 6.96
N ALA A 291 -23.23 13.83 6.54
CA ALA A 291 -23.03 14.17 5.12
C ALA A 291 -21.85 13.40 4.48
N ALA A 292 -20.81 13.09 5.26
CA ALA A 292 -19.63 12.35 4.82
C ALA A 292 -19.86 10.84 4.71
N ALA A 293 -20.77 10.27 5.51
CA ALA A 293 -20.96 8.83 5.65
C ALA A 293 -21.19 8.09 4.31
N PRO A 294 -22.01 8.59 3.36
CA PRO A 294 -22.23 7.92 2.07
C PRO A 294 -21.00 7.84 1.16
N PHE A 295 -19.92 8.55 1.48
CA PHE A 295 -18.66 8.50 0.75
C PHE A 295 -17.60 7.62 1.45
N GLY A 296 -17.91 7.10 2.64
CA GLY A 296 -16.97 6.30 3.43
C GLY A 296 -15.82 7.11 4.06
N VAL A 297 -15.90 8.44 4.07
CA VAL A 297 -14.83 9.34 4.52
C VAL A 297 -15.06 9.89 5.94
N SER A 298 -14.08 10.62 6.48
CA SER A 298 -14.20 11.30 7.77
C SER A 298 -14.86 12.67 7.62
N ALA A 299 -15.37 13.22 8.72
CA ALA A 299 -15.89 14.59 8.76
C ALA A 299 -14.81 15.62 8.33
N GLU A 300 -13.55 15.44 8.73
CA GLU A 300 -12.44 16.31 8.32
C GLU A 300 -12.18 16.22 6.81
N ALA A 301 -12.13 15.02 6.23
CA ALA A 301 -11.92 14.85 4.79
C ALA A 301 -13.05 15.49 3.98
N PHE A 302 -14.30 15.34 4.44
CA PHE A 302 -15.45 15.98 3.82
C PHE A 302 -15.40 17.50 3.95
N LEU A 303 -15.07 18.04 5.13
CA LEU A 303 -14.90 19.48 5.33
C LEU A 303 -13.80 20.05 4.42
N ARG A 304 -12.67 19.34 4.28
CA ARG A 304 -11.61 19.73 3.35
C ARG A 304 -12.10 19.71 1.90
N ARG A 305 -12.94 18.75 1.51
CA ARG A 305 -13.56 18.74 0.17
C ARG A 305 -14.52 19.92 -0.01
N LEU A 306 -15.33 20.27 0.98
CA LEU A 306 -16.18 21.46 0.94
C LEU A 306 -15.36 22.74 0.73
N LEU A 307 -14.20 22.85 1.39
CA LEU A 307 -13.28 23.98 1.19
C LEU A 307 -12.81 24.05 -0.26
N THR A 308 -12.35 22.93 -0.83
CA THR A 308 -11.93 22.89 -2.25
C THR A 308 -13.04 23.19 -3.24
N LEU A 309 -14.31 22.95 -2.86
CA LEU A 309 -15.50 23.26 -3.65
C LEU A 309 -16.08 24.66 -3.38
N GLY A 310 -15.41 25.47 -2.54
CA GLY A 310 -15.87 26.82 -2.20
C GLY A 310 -17.18 26.85 -1.41
N ARG A 311 -17.43 25.83 -0.58
CA ARG A 311 -18.62 25.73 0.28
C ARG A 311 -18.36 26.07 1.74
N VAL A 312 -17.09 26.18 2.13
CA VAL A 312 -16.65 26.73 3.42
C VAL A 312 -15.44 27.62 3.18
N THR A 313 -15.22 28.59 4.08
CA THR A 313 -14.06 29.49 4.00
C THR A 313 -12.81 28.83 4.61
N GLN A 314 -11.63 29.30 4.20
CA GLN A 314 -10.35 28.88 4.81
C GLN A 314 -10.34 29.16 6.32
N ALA A 315 -10.84 30.32 6.73
CA ALA A 315 -10.91 30.73 8.13
C ALA A 315 -11.78 29.78 8.97
N PHE A 316 -12.94 29.38 8.45
CA PHE A 316 -13.81 28.41 9.11
C PHE A 316 -13.14 27.04 9.25
N TYR A 317 -12.49 26.57 8.19
CA TYR A 317 -11.75 25.30 8.21
C TYR A 317 -10.67 25.30 9.29
N GLU A 318 -9.83 26.34 9.34
CA GLU A 318 -8.73 26.44 10.32
C GLU A 318 -9.25 26.54 11.75
N ALA A 319 -10.32 27.31 11.99
CA ALA A 319 -10.91 27.48 13.32
C ALA A 319 -11.51 26.18 13.88
N ARG A 320 -12.08 25.32 13.02
CA ARG A 320 -12.82 24.12 13.44
C ARG A 320 -12.04 22.82 13.30
N ARG A 321 -10.94 22.81 12.55
CA ARG A 321 -10.15 21.59 12.30
C ARG A 321 -9.74 20.88 13.59
N ALA A 322 -9.17 21.61 14.54
CA ALA A 322 -8.69 21.01 15.80
C ALA A 322 -9.84 20.41 16.63
N GLU A 323 -11.01 21.06 16.65
CA GLU A 323 -12.22 20.58 17.31
C GLU A 323 -12.70 19.26 16.68
N PHE A 324 -12.81 19.23 15.35
CA PHE A 324 -13.33 18.07 14.62
C PHE A 324 -12.36 16.88 14.58
N VAL A 325 -11.05 17.12 14.56
CA VAL A 325 -10.04 16.06 14.70
C VAL A 325 -10.18 15.39 16.07
N LYS A 326 -10.25 16.18 17.15
CA LYS A 326 -10.46 15.63 18.50
C LYS A 326 -11.78 14.86 18.63
N ALA A 327 -12.87 15.40 18.08
CA ALA A 327 -14.17 14.73 18.09
C ALA A 327 -14.14 13.39 17.31
N TYR A 328 -13.41 13.35 16.21
CA TYR A 328 -13.21 12.13 15.42
C TYR A 328 -12.40 11.07 16.17
N GLU A 329 -11.29 11.47 16.81
CA GLU A 329 -10.47 10.57 17.62
C GLU A 329 -11.30 9.94 18.75
N ALA A 330 -12.08 10.75 19.48
CA ALA A 330 -12.95 10.26 20.54
C ALA A 330 -14.01 9.25 20.03
N ASP A 331 -14.68 9.53 18.90
CA ASP A 331 -15.67 8.62 18.28
C ASP A 331 -15.03 7.32 17.77
N SER A 332 -13.77 7.39 17.33
CA SER A 332 -13.03 6.22 16.84
C SER A 332 -12.63 5.26 17.98
N ILE A 333 -12.16 5.80 19.10
CA ILE A 333 -11.77 5.02 20.29
C ILE A 333 -12.99 4.29 20.86
N ALA A 334 -14.13 4.97 20.97
CA ALA A 334 -15.37 4.40 21.53
C ALA A 334 -15.92 3.20 20.72
N ARG A 335 -15.58 3.09 19.42
CA ARG A 335 -16.05 2.02 18.53
C ARG A 335 -15.09 0.84 18.42
N THR A 336 -13.95 0.88 19.11
CA THR A 336 -12.94 -0.18 19.03
C THR A 336 -13.24 -1.29 20.04
N ALA A 337 -14.23 -2.11 19.76
CA ALA A 337 -14.50 -3.34 20.49
C ALA A 337 -14.75 -4.49 19.50
N GLY A 338 -13.76 -5.36 19.32
CA GLY A 338 -13.88 -6.54 18.47
C GLY A 338 -12.64 -7.41 18.53
N GLY A 339 -12.80 -8.65 19.01
CA GLY A 339 -11.73 -9.65 19.03
C GLY A 339 -11.27 -10.04 17.62
N GLY A 340 -9.99 -10.35 17.48
CA GLY A 340 -9.39 -10.69 16.19
C GLY A 340 -9.74 -12.11 15.73
N ASP A 341 -10.42 -12.23 14.60
CA ASP A 341 -10.50 -13.48 13.85
C ASP A 341 -9.21 -13.66 13.04
N TRP A 342 -8.47 -14.72 13.34
CA TRP A 342 -7.20 -15.03 12.67
C TRP A 342 -7.35 -15.13 11.15
N TYR A 343 -8.40 -15.78 10.64
CA TYR A 343 -8.58 -15.95 9.19
C TYR A 343 -8.85 -14.62 8.51
N ARG A 344 -9.72 -13.77 9.10
CA ARG A 344 -10.01 -12.44 8.57
C ARG A 344 -8.79 -11.53 8.56
N ASN A 345 -7.96 -11.59 9.60
CA ASN A 345 -6.73 -10.83 9.69
C ASN A 345 -5.68 -11.33 8.68
N THR A 346 -5.46 -12.64 8.59
CA THR A 346 -4.50 -13.22 7.64
C THR A 346 -4.89 -12.93 6.20
N VAL A 347 -6.16 -13.10 5.84
CA VAL A 347 -6.67 -12.77 4.50
C VAL A 347 -6.52 -11.29 4.17
N ARG A 348 -6.80 -10.40 5.13
CA ARG A 348 -6.58 -8.97 4.96
C ARG A 348 -5.10 -8.67 4.68
N ASP A 349 -4.20 -9.23 5.48
CA ASP A 349 -2.76 -8.95 5.40
C ASP A 349 -2.17 -9.47 4.08
N LEU A 350 -2.57 -10.68 3.66
CA LEU A 350 -2.16 -11.28 2.39
C LEU A 350 -2.76 -10.59 1.15
N GLY A 351 -3.83 -9.82 1.31
CA GLY A 351 -4.63 -9.29 0.20
C GLY A 351 -5.72 -10.27 -0.23
N LYS A 352 -6.97 -9.81 -0.29
CA LYS A 352 -8.12 -10.69 -0.54
C LYS A 352 -8.06 -11.28 -1.95
N GLY A 353 -7.73 -10.46 -2.94
CA GLY A 353 -7.56 -10.88 -4.33
C GLY A 353 -6.41 -11.87 -4.53
N TYR A 354 -5.31 -11.68 -3.82
CA TYR A 354 -4.19 -12.64 -3.82
C TYR A 354 -4.65 -14.00 -3.29
N VAL A 355 -5.28 -14.03 -2.11
CA VAL A 355 -5.77 -15.29 -1.53
C VAL A 355 -6.75 -16.00 -2.45
N ARG A 356 -7.69 -15.27 -3.07
CA ARG A 356 -8.64 -15.83 -4.03
C ARG A 356 -7.95 -16.47 -5.24
N GLN A 357 -6.99 -15.79 -5.85
CA GLN A 357 -6.26 -16.31 -7.01
C GLN A 357 -5.45 -17.57 -6.66
N VAL A 358 -4.73 -17.56 -5.54
CA VAL A 358 -3.95 -18.73 -5.11
C VAL A 358 -4.86 -19.92 -4.78
N ALA A 359 -5.98 -19.67 -4.09
CA ALA A 359 -6.93 -20.73 -3.74
C ALA A 359 -7.66 -21.28 -4.98
N ASP A 360 -7.98 -20.42 -5.96
CA ASP A 360 -8.59 -20.84 -7.23
C ASP A 360 -7.60 -21.68 -8.06
N ALA A 361 -6.35 -21.23 -8.18
CA ALA A 361 -5.29 -21.97 -8.86
C ALA A 361 -5.05 -23.36 -8.25
N HIS A 362 -5.07 -23.45 -6.91
CA HIS A 362 -4.99 -24.73 -6.21
C HIS A 362 -6.20 -25.63 -6.49
N ARG A 363 -7.42 -25.07 -6.45
CA ARG A 363 -8.67 -25.78 -6.73
C ARG A 363 -8.73 -26.32 -8.16
N ARG A 364 -8.23 -25.54 -9.12
CA ARG A 364 -8.07 -25.90 -10.55
C ARG A 364 -6.89 -26.84 -10.81
N ARG A 365 -6.12 -27.21 -9.76
CA ARG A 365 -4.94 -28.08 -9.82
C ARG A 365 -3.79 -27.55 -10.69
N MET A 366 -3.69 -26.23 -10.84
CA MET A 366 -2.58 -25.59 -11.54
C MET A 366 -1.32 -25.53 -10.68
N ILE A 367 -1.52 -25.38 -9.37
CA ILE A 367 -0.46 -25.48 -8.36
C ILE A 367 -0.79 -26.62 -7.40
N ASP A 368 0.25 -27.27 -6.91
CA ASP A 368 0.09 -28.30 -5.88
C ASP A 368 -0.20 -27.68 -4.51
N THR A 369 -0.54 -28.54 -3.55
CA THR A 369 -0.83 -28.11 -2.18
C THR A 369 0.40 -27.48 -1.51
N TYR A 370 1.61 -27.93 -1.84
CA TYR A 370 2.84 -27.41 -1.26
C TYR A 370 3.09 -25.95 -1.69
N THR A 371 2.98 -25.67 -2.98
CA THR A 371 3.06 -24.32 -3.56
C THR A 371 1.97 -23.43 -2.96
N ALA A 372 0.71 -23.89 -2.92
CA ALA A 372 -0.38 -23.12 -2.34
C ALA A 372 -0.16 -22.77 -0.86
N THR A 373 0.32 -23.72 -0.04
CA THR A 373 0.66 -23.47 1.37
C THR A 373 1.83 -22.50 1.54
N THR A 374 2.81 -22.56 0.64
CA THR A 374 3.96 -21.65 0.63
C THR A 374 3.52 -20.23 0.27
N TYR A 375 2.74 -20.08 -0.79
CA TYR A 375 2.22 -18.80 -1.26
C TYR A 375 1.31 -18.11 -0.24
N LEU A 376 0.47 -18.88 0.47
CA LEU A 376 -0.43 -18.36 1.49
C LEU A 376 0.22 -18.28 2.89
N ASN A 377 1.42 -18.83 3.06
CA ASN A 377 2.07 -19.03 4.36
C ASN A 377 1.11 -19.65 5.39
N ALA A 378 0.41 -20.72 4.98
CA ALA A 378 -0.67 -21.35 5.73
C ALA A 378 -0.59 -22.88 5.65
N LYS A 379 -1.24 -23.60 6.58
CA LYS A 379 -1.32 -25.07 6.52
C LYS A 379 -2.31 -25.52 5.45
N ALA A 380 -2.12 -26.71 4.90
CA ALA A 380 -2.98 -27.27 3.84
C ALA A 380 -4.48 -27.23 4.19
N GLY A 381 -4.85 -27.65 5.41
CA GLY A 381 -6.25 -27.61 5.88
C GLY A 381 -6.80 -26.20 6.17
N GLN A 382 -6.03 -25.14 5.93
CA GLN A 382 -6.47 -23.75 6.09
C GLN A 382 -6.77 -23.06 4.77
N ILE A 383 -6.40 -23.65 3.61
CA ILE A 383 -6.56 -23.02 2.30
C ILE A 383 -8.02 -22.67 2.03
N ASP A 384 -8.93 -23.63 2.17
CA ASP A 384 -10.37 -23.40 1.93
C ASP A 384 -10.95 -22.36 2.88
N LYS A 385 -10.55 -22.37 4.15
CA LYS A 385 -11.01 -21.39 5.15
C LYS A 385 -10.52 -19.97 4.84
N LEU A 386 -9.30 -19.84 4.33
CA LEU A 386 -8.78 -18.57 3.85
C LEU A 386 -9.52 -18.11 2.60
N ALA A 387 -9.83 -19.02 1.67
CA ALA A 387 -10.61 -18.73 0.48
C ALA A 387 -12.02 -18.24 0.84
N ASP A 388 -12.71 -18.91 1.76
CA ASP A 388 -14.04 -18.53 2.24
C ASP A 388 -14.04 -17.17 2.94
N ALA A 389 -12.98 -16.87 3.71
CA ALA A 389 -12.81 -15.57 4.36
C ALA A 389 -12.43 -14.45 3.36
N ALA A 390 -11.84 -14.80 2.21
CA ALA A 390 -11.48 -13.88 1.13
C ALA A 390 -12.60 -13.67 0.10
N ALA A 391 -13.64 -14.51 0.13
CA ALA A 391 -14.78 -14.44 -0.76
C ALA A 391 -15.43 -13.05 -0.68
N VAL A 392 -15.72 -12.49 -1.87
CA VAL A 392 -16.45 -11.23 -1.95
C VAL A 392 -17.94 -11.58 -1.84
N ARG A 393 -18.54 -11.29 -0.68
CA ARG A 393 -19.98 -11.46 -0.52
C ARG A 393 -20.67 -10.32 -1.26
N GLU A 394 -21.40 -10.67 -2.31
CA GLU A 394 -22.33 -9.75 -2.95
C GLU A 394 -23.35 -9.28 -1.90
N ALA A 395 -23.66 -7.99 -1.91
CA ALA A 395 -24.72 -7.47 -1.07
C ALA A 395 -26.05 -7.98 -1.66
N ASN A 396 -26.66 -8.98 -1.01
CA ASN A 396 -28.02 -9.42 -1.33
C ASN A 396 -29.03 -8.28 -1.18
#